data_AF-A0A9D5RE04-F1
#
_entry.id   AF-A0A9D5RE04-F1
#
_cell.length_a   1.000
_cell.length_b   1.000
_cell.length_c   1.000
_cell.angle_alpha   90.00
_cell.angle_beta   90.00
_cell.angle_gamma   90.00
#
_symmetry.space_group_name_H-M   'P 1'
#
loop_
_entity.id
_entity.type
_entity.pdbx_description
1 polymer ?
#
loop_
_entity_poly.entity_id
_entity_poly.type
_entity_poly.pdbx_seq_one_letter_code
_entity_poly.pdbx_strand_id
1 'polypeptide(L)'
;LLAFLIWAFLHTKTGTAMTAVGSNPTFARAAGINVDRIRMLSVVMSTWLAAVGILVYEQGFGFVQLYNAPFNMALPAVSAILIGGASANKASITNVIIGTILFQGIVTMTPTVMNGLINLDISEVLRVVVSNGMILYALTRRSEAAR
;
A
#
# COMPACT_ATOMS: atom_id res chain seq x y z
N LEU A 1 -4.88 -10.89 8.72
CA LEU A 1 -3.74 -11.68 9.26
C LEU A 1 -2.41 -10.92 9.17
N LEU A 2 -1.89 -10.60 7.97
CA LEU A 2 -0.61 -9.89 7.83
C LEU A 2 -0.59 -8.52 8.53
N ALA A 3 -1.68 -7.75 8.46
CA ALA A 3 -1.80 -6.48 9.19
C ALA A 3 -1.64 -6.65 10.72
N PHE A 4 -2.15 -7.74 11.28
CA PHE A 4 -2.03 -8.06 12.70
C PHE A 4 -0.60 -8.49 13.07
N LEU A 5 0.05 -9.27 12.20
CA LEU A 5 1.46 -9.67 12.39
C LEU A 5 2.40 -8.47 12.33
N ILE A 6 2.17 -7.53 11.40
CA ILE A 6 2.95 -6.28 11.32
C ILE A 6 2.69 -5.41 12.54
N TRP A 7 1.44 -5.31 13.00
CA TRP A 7 1.10 -4.60 14.23
C TRP A 7 1.85 -5.17 15.44
N ALA A 8 1.84 -6.50 15.60
CA ALA A 8 2.57 -7.17 16.67
C ALA A 8 4.08 -6.96 16.55
N PHE A 9 4.64 -7.04 15.34
CA PHE A 9 6.06 -6.78 15.08
C PHE A 9 6.46 -5.35 15.46
N LEU A 10 5.63 -4.35 15.15
CA LEU A 10 5.90 -2.95 15.50
C LEU A 10 5.93 -2.70 17.02
N HIS A 11 5.28 -3.55 17.83
CA HIS A 11 5.31 -3.49 19.30
C HIS A 11 6.53 -4.20 19.92
N THR A 12 7.34 -4.90 19.12
CA THR A 12 8.57 -5.55 19.61
C THR A 12 9.73 -4.54 19.73
N LYS A 13 10.79 -4.91 20.47
CA LYS A 13 11.99 -4.06 20.66
C LYS A 13 12.66 -3.67 19.34
N THR A 14 12.63 -4.53 18.34
CA THR A 14 13.17 -4.26 17.00
C THR A 14 12.26 -3.36 16.18
N GLY A 15 10.94 -3.52 16.29
CA GLY A 15 9.94 -2.67 15.61
C GLY A 15 9.88 -1.24 16.14
N THR A 16 9.99 -1.06 17.46
CA THR A 16 10.05 0.28 18.07
C THR A 16 11.34 1.00 17.71
N ALA A 17 12.48 0.29 17.72
CA ALA A 17 13.76 0.83 17.27
C ALA A 17 13.73 1.20 15.78
N MET A 18 13.04 0.42 14.94
CA MET A 18 12.82 0.74 13.53
C MET A 18 12.02 2.03 13.33
N THR A 19 10.95 2.22 14.12
CA THR A 19 10.13 3.44 14.07
C THR A 19 10.90 4.67 14.55
N ALA A 20 11.72 4.52 15.59
CA ALA A 20 12.60 5.57 16.10
C ALA A 20 13.65 6.00 15.06
N VAL A 21 14.31 5.04 14.41
CA VAL A 21 15.27 5.31 13.32
C VAL A 21 14.60 5.98 12.12
N GLY A 22 13.37 5.59 11.78
CA GLY A 22 12.59 6.20 10.70
C GLY A 22 12.17 7.65 10.99
N SER A 23 11.95 7.98 12.26
CA SER A 23 11.54 9.34 12.67
C SER A 23 12.73 10.29 12.80
N ASN A 24 13.82 9.85 13.47
CA ASN A 24 15.04 10.65 13.59
C ASN A 24 16.29 9.77 13.75
N PRO A 25 17.10 9.60 12.70
CA PRO A 25 18.29 8.76 12.75
C PRO A 25 19.41 9.34 13.61
N THR A 26 19.53 10.67 13.76
CA THR A 26 20.58 11.26 14.61
C THR A 26 20.27 11.04 16.09
N PHE A 27 18.99 11.19 16.48
CA PHE A 27 18.53 10.85 17.83
C PHE A 27 18.67 9.36 18.13
N ALA A 28 18.34 8.48 17.17
CA ALA A 28 18.50 7.04 17.34
C ALA A 28 19.98 6.63 17.53
N ARG A 29 20.91 7.25 16.79
CA ARG A 29 22.37 7.03 17.02
C ARG A 29 22.80 7.50 18.39
N ALA A 30 22.33 8.66 18.84
CA ALA A 30 22.62 9.17 20.19
C ALA A 30 22.07 8.26 21.31
N ALA A 31 20.96 7.56 21.05
CA ALA A 31 20.38 6.56 21.94
C ALA A 31 21.09 5.18 21.91
N GLY A 32 22.21 5.05 21.18
CA GLY A 32 22.98 3.80 21.09
C GLY A 32 22.44 2.77 20.09
N ILE A 33 21.47 3.14 19.25
CA ILE A 33 20.90 2.25 18.24
C ILE A 33 21.77 2.27 16.98
N ASN A 34 22.17 1.08 16.50
CA ASN A 34 22.86 0.96 15.22
C ASN A 34 21.88 1.18 14.05
N VAL A 35 21.84 2.43 13.55
CA VAL A 35 20.96 2.86 12.44
C VAL A 35 21.16 2.02 11.19
N ASP A 36 22.40 1.69 10.83
CA ASP A 36 22.68 1.01 9.56
C ASP A 36 22.15 -0.43 9.59
N ARG A 37 22.32 -1.13 10.72
CA ARG A 37 21.74 -2.46 10.93
C ARG A 37 20.20 -2.42 10.89
N ILE A 38 19.59 -1.46 11.57
CA ILE A 38 18.12 -1.35 11.57
C ILE A 38 17.58 -1.00 10.19
N ARG A 39 18.25 -0.11 9.45
CA ARG A 39 17.87 0.27 8.09
C ARG A 39 17.95 -0.93 7.13
N MET A 40 19.01 -1.71 7.21
CA MET A 40 19.15 -2.95 6.44
C MET A 40 18.01 -3.92 6.76
N LEU A 41 17.69 -4.12 8.05
CA LEU A 41 16.58 -4.96 8.47
C LEU A 41 15.24 -4.45 7.92
N SER A 42 15.00 -3.14 7.94
CA SER A 42 13.79 -2.52 7.37
C SER A 42 13.65 -2.81 5.89
N VAL A 43 14.73 -2.65 5.12
CA VAL A 43 14.73 -2.90 3.68
C VAL A 43 14.42 -4.37 3.41
N VAL A 44 15.15 -5.30 4.03
CA VAL A 44 14.94 -6.74 3.87
C VAL A 44 13.51 -7.16 4.20
N MET A 45 12.96 -6.68 5.32
CA MET A 45 11.58 -6.97 5.72
C MET A 45 10.56 -6.41 4.72
N SER A 46 10.80 -5.20 4.20
CA SER A 46 9.91 -4.58 3.21
C SER A 46 9.90 -5.34 1.89
N THR A 47 11.07 -5.77 1.41
CA THR A 47 11.20 -6.58 0.20
C THR A 47 10.53 -7.95 0.37
N TRP A 48 10.72 -8.59 1.51
CA TRP A 48 10.11 -9.90 1.79
C TRP A 48 8.58 -9.81 1.84
N LEU A 49 8.03 -8.81 2.55
CA LEU A 49 6.59 -8.57 2.59
C LEU A 49 6.01 -8.23 1.21
N ALA A 50 6.73 -7.44 0.41
CA ALA A 50 6.33 -7.14 -0.97
C ALA A 50 6.32 -8.40 -1.85
N ALA A 51 7.35 -9.25 -1.74
CA ALA A 51 7.43 -10.51 -2.49
C ALA A 51 6.27 -11.45 -2.14
N VAL A 52 5.96 -11.62 -0.86
CA VAL A 52 4.79 -12.40 -0.43
C VAL A 52 3.49 -11.81 -0.99
N GLY A 53 3.35 -10.48 -1.01
CA GLY A 53 2.20 -9.80 -1.61
C GLY A 53 2.02 -10.11 -3.10
N ILE A 54 3.11 -10.04 -3.88
CA ILE A 54 3.10 -10.33 -5.32
C ILE A 54 2.72 -11.79 -5.57
N LEU A 55 3.27 -12.73 -4.81
CA LEU A 55 2.95 -14.15 -4.95
C LEU A 55 1.46 -14.44 -4.69
N VAL A 56 0.87 -13.82 -3.67
CA VAL A 56 -0.56 -13.96 -3.37
C VAL A 56 -1.41 -13.32 -4.48
N TYR A 57 -0.99 -12.17 -5.03
CA TYR A 57 -1.66 -11.54 -6.17
C TYR A 57 -1.67 -12.46 -7.41
N GLU A 58 -0.53 -13.05 -7.76
CA GLU A 58 -0.39 -13.92 -8.92
C GLU A 58 -1.16 -15.24 -8.80
N GLN A 59 -1.35 -15.76 -7.59
CA GLN A 59 -2.25 -16.90 -7.35
C GLN A 59 -3.68 -16.63 -7.84
N GLY A 60 -4.13 -15.38 -7.85
CA GLY A 60 -5.45 -15.00 -8.37
C GLY A 60 -5.58 -15.12 -9.90
N PHE A 61 -4.47 -15.10 -10.63
CA PHE A 61 -4.47 -15.17 -12.10
C PHE A 61 -4.14 -16.58 -12.63
N GLY A 62 -3.53 -17.43 -11.82
CA GLY A 62 -3.12 -18.80 -12.21
C GLY A 62 -1.84 -18.86 -13.05
N PHE A 63 -1.18 -17.73 -13.28
CA PHE A 63 0.11 -17.62 -13.96
C PHE A 63 0.94 -16.45 -13.40
N VAL A 64 2.26 -16.59 -13.47
CA VAL A 64 3.22 -15.58 -13.00
C VAL A 64 3.43 -14.53 -14.10
N GLN A 65 3.18 -13.26 -13.82
CA GLN A 65 3.40 -12.15 -14.75
C GLN A 65 4.68 -11.39 -14.40
N LEU A 66 5.83 -11.92 -14.82
CA LEU A 66 7.14 -11.34 -14.45
C LEU A 66 7.34 -9.88 -14.87
N TYR A 67 6.71 -9.42 -15.95
CA TYR A 67 6.90 -8.06 -16.47
C TYR A 67 5.94 -7.02 -15.88
N ASN A 68 4.65 -7.33 -15.80
CA ASN A 68 3.63 -6.35 -15.44
C ASN A 68 3.10 -6.51 -14.01
N ALA A 69 3.34 -7.65 -13.33
CA ALA A 69 2.83 -7.86 -11.97
C ALA A 69 3.31 -6.82 -10.96
N PRO A 70 4.61 -6.41 -10.95
CA PRO A 70 5.06 -5.42 -9.97
C PRO A 70 4.36 -4.08 -10.16
N PHE A 71 4.17 -3.64 -11.40
CA PHE A 71 3.53 -2.35 -11.71
C PHE A 71 2.03 -2.37 -11.42
N ASN A 72 1.34 -3.43 -11.84
CA ASN A 72 -0.10 -3.60 -11.66
C ASN A 72 -0.50 -3.83 -10.19
N MET A 73 0.42 -4.25 -9.33
CA MET A 73 0.16 -4.36 -7.89
C MET A 73 0.62 -3.13 -7.11
N ALA A 74 1.78 -2.58 -7.44
CA ALA A 74 2.36 -1.48 -6.66
C ALA A 74 1.53 -0.20 -6.74
N LEU A 75 1.03 0.17 -7.93
CA LEU A 75 0.26 1.41 -8.09
C LEU A 75 -1.08 1.38 -7.35
N PRO A 76 -1.93 0.35 -7.47
CA PRO A 76 -3.13 0.20 -6.66
C PRO A 76 -2.86 0.16 -5.15
N ALA A 77 -1.77 -0.49 -4.73
CA ALA A 77 -1.41 -0.54 -3.31
C ALA A 77 -1.05 0.84 -2.76
N VAL A 78 -0.28 1.64 -3.52
CA VAL A 78 0.06 3.01 -3.17
C VAL A 78 -1.17 3.92 -3.20
N SER A 79 -2.08 3.77 -4.16
CA SER A 79 -3.30 4.57 -4.20
C SER A 79 -4.25 4.22 -3.06
N ALA A 80 -4.39 2.94 -2.72
CA ALA A 80 -5.24 2.50 -1.62
C ALA A 80 -4.80 3.11 -0.29
N ILE A 81 -3.51 3.05 0.05
CA ILE A 81 -3.01 3.61 1.32
C ILE A 81 -3.17 5.14 1.39
N LEU A 82 -3.04 5.84 0.26
CA LEU A 82 -3.23 7.29 0.15
C LEU A 82 -4.71 7.68 0.27
N ILE A 83 -5.62 6.93 -0.36
CA ILE A 83 -7.08 7.12 -0.20
C ILE A 83 -7.50 6.88 1.25
N GLY A 84 -6.86 5.93 1.94
CA GLY A 84 -7.02 5.70 3.37
C GLY A 84 -6.48 6.81 4.28
N GLY A 85 -5.97 7.91 3.73
CA GLY A 85 -5.51 9.08 4.49
C GLY A 85 -4.09 8.99 5.02
N ALA A 86 -3.25 8.07 4.51
CA ALA A 86 -1.84 8.07 4.83
C ALA A 86 -1.10 9.24 4.15
N SER A 87 -0.13 9.80 4.86
CA SER A 87 0.80 10.79 4.33
C SER A 87 2.12 10.12 3.97
N ALA A 88 2.91 10.75 3.09
CA ALA A 88 4.24 10.28 2.71
C ALA A 88 5.18 10.07 3.92
N ASN A 89 4.96 10.83 4.99
CA ASN A 89 5.79 10.77 6.20
C ASN A 89 5.15 9.95 7.33
N LYS A 90 3.86 9.62 7.24
CA LYS A 90 3.13 8.89 8.28
C LYS A 90 2.04 8.01 7.68
N ALA A 91 2.27 6.70 7.76
CA ALA A 91 1.31 5.67 7.40
C ALA A 91 0.99 4.83 8.64
N SER A 92 -0.30 4.54 8.86
CA SER A 92 -0.76 3.67 9.94
C SER A 92 -1.44 2.42 9.35
N ILE A 93 -1.49 1.35 10.14
CA ILE A 93 -2.18 0.10 9.74
C ILE A 93 -3.68 0.36 9.50
N THR A 94 -4.28 1.27 10.27
CA THR A 94 -5.67 1.68 10.10
C THR A 94 -5.90 2.31 8.72
N ASN A 95 -4.98 3.16 8.27
CA ASN A 95 -5.07 3.78 6.95
C ASN A 95 -4.96 2.75 5.82
N VAL A 96 -4.12 1.72 6.00
CA VAL A 96 -4.01 0.60 5.05
C VAL A 96 -5.33 -0.18 4.98
N ILE A 97 -5.92 -0.52 6.13
CA ILE A 97 -7.16 -1.31 6.18
C ILE A 97 -8.32 -0.51 5.56
N ILE A 98 -8.51 0.73 5.99
CA ILE A 98 -9.57 1.59 5.45
C ILE A 98 -9.35 1.85 3.96
N GLY A 99 -8.12 2.18 3.58
CA GLY A 99 -7.75 2.48 2.20
C GLY A 99 -7.96 1.31 1.24
N THR A 100 -7.59 0.10 1.65
CA THR A 100 -7.79 -1.12 0.85
C THR A 100 -9.27 -1.46 0.69
N ILE A 101 -10.07 -1.34 1.76
CA ILE A 101 -11.53 -1.56 1.70
C ILE A 101 -12.18 -0.52 0.78
N LEU A 102 -11.84 0.75 0.91
CA LEU A 102 -12.39 1.82 0.08
C LEU A 102 -12.00 1.64 -1.39
N PHE A 103 -10.72 1.39 -1.68
CA PHE A 103 -10.25 1.20 -3.05
C PHE A 103 -10.92 -0.01 -3.70
N GLN A 104 -10.91 -1.16 -3.03
CA GLN A 104 -11.52 -2.38 -3.56
C GLN A 104 -13.05 -2.24 -3.66
N GLY A 105 -13.68 -1.58 -2.70
CA GLY A 105 -15.13 -1.31 -2.69
C GLY A 105 -15.54 -0.48 -3.89
N ILE A 106 -14.84 0.62 -4.17
CA ILE A 106 -15.11 1.46 -5.34
C ILE A 106 -14.91 0.64 -6.63
N VAL A 107 -13.75 0.00 -6.80
CA VAL A 107 -13.46 -0.78 -8.02
C VAL A 107 -14.47 -1.91 -8.27
N THR A 108 -14.97 -2.56 -7.22
CA THR A 108 -15.90 -3.70 -7.34
C THR A 108 -17.35 -3.25 -7.53
N MET A 109 -17.76 -2.15 -6.91
CA MET A 109 -19.13 -1.63 -6.98
C MET A 109 -19.38 -0.72 -8.18
N THR A 110 -18.34 -0.06 -8.73
CA THR A 110 -18.49 0.78 -9.94
C THR A 110 -19.15 0.01 -11.10
N PRO A 111 -18.72 -1.22 -11.46
CA PRO A 111 -19.38 -2.02 -12.47
C PRO A 111 -20.88 -2.26 -12.26
N THR A 112 -21.27 -2.65 -11.04
CA THR A 112 -22.63 -3.07 -10.71
C THR A 112 -23.59 -1.88 -10.63
N VAL A 113 -23.16 -0.78 -10.02
CA VAL A 113 -23.94 0.46 -9.95
C VAL A 113 -24.19 1.04 -11.35
N MET A 114 -23.18 0.98 -12.22
CA MET A 114 -23.27 1.56 -13.55
C MET A 114 -24.06 0.71 -14.53
N ASN A 115 -23.99 -0.63 -14.40
CA ASN A 115 -24.86 -1.53 -15.16
C ASN A 115 -26.34 -1.27 -14.81
N GLY A 116 -26.68 -1.09 -13.53
CA GLY A 116 -28.05 -0.78 -13.10
C GLY A 116 -28.57 0.62 -13.49
N LEU A 117 -27.67 1.57 -13.79
CA LEU A 117 -28.04 2.93 -14.20
C LEU A 117 -28.12 3.11 -15.72
N ILE A 118 -27.24 2.47 -16.48
CA ILE A 118 -27.02 2.78 -17.90
C ILE A 118 -27.28 1.57 -18.82
N ASN A 119 -27.44 0.34 -18.30
CA ASN A 119 -27.69 -0.88 -19.09
C ASN A 119 -26.73 -1.04 -20.31
N LEU A 120 -25.49 -0.55 -20.18
CA LEU A 120 -24.46 -0.69 -21.21
C LEU A 120 -23.37 -1.65 -20.69
N ASP A 121 -22.93 -2.58 -21.54
CA ASP A 121 -21.84 -3.54 -21.30
C ASP A 121 -20.44 -2.89 -21.22
N ILE A 122 -20.36 -1.59 -20.93
CA ILE A 122 -19.10 -0.81 -20.79
C ILE A 122 -18.50 -0.96 -19.37
N SER A 123 -19.10 -1.83 -18.55
CA SER A 123 -18.79 -2.00 -17.12
C SER A 123 -17.30 -2.26 -16.84
N GLU A 124 -16.63 -3.05 -17.69
CA GLU A 124 -15.21 -3.37 -17.54
C GLU A 124 -14.29 -2.20 -17.91
N VAL A 125 -14.56 -1.52 -19.03
CA VAL A 125 -13.79 -0.34 -19.46
C VAL A 125 -13.88 0.75 -18.40
N LEU A 126 -15.08 0.96 -17.85
CA LEU A 126 -15.29 1.95 -16.81
C LEU A 126 -14.57 1.60 -15.50
N ARG A 127 -14.53 0.32 -15.11
CA ARG A 127 -13.74 -0.16 -13.97
C ARG A 127 -12.27 0.20 -14.12
N VAL A 128 -11.70 -0.02 -15.30
CA VAL A 128 -10.31 0.31 -15.62
C VAL A 128 -10.08 1.83 -15.57
N VAL A 129 -11.00 2.62 -16.12
CA VAL A 129 -10.91 4.09 -16.08
C VAL A 129 -10.98 4.62 -14.65
N VAL A 130 -11.92 4.14 -13.84
CA VAL A 130 -12.07 4.57 -12.43
C VAL A 130 -10.88 4.14 -11.59
N SER A 131 -10.37 2.91 -11.76
CA SER A 131 -9.17 2.44 -11.07
C SER A 131 -7.95 3.31 -11.38
N ASN A 132 -7.66 3.56 -12.66
CA ASN A 132 -6.54 4.42 -13.07
C ASN A 132 -6.73 5.88 -12.67
N GLY A 133 -7.97 6.40 -12.72
CA GLY A 133 -8.33 7.74 -12.26
C GLY A 133 -8.10 7.91 -10.75
N MET A 134 -8.45 6.90 -9.94
CA MET A 134 -8.16 6.89 -8.50
C MET A 134 -6.66 6.85 -8.22
N ILE A 135 -5.90 6.06 -8.97
CA ILE A 135 -4.43 6.03 -8.85
C ILE A 135 -3.86 7.41 -9.13
N LEU A 136 -4.27 8.05 -10.23
CA LEU A 136 -3.83 9.38 -10.61
C LEU A 136 -4.20 10.43 -9.56
N TYR A 137 -5.43 10.40 -9.05
CA TYR A 137 -5.89 11.32 -8.00
C TYR A 137 -5.08 11.15 -6.71
N ALA A 138 -4.90 9.90 -6.26
CA ALA A 138 -4.15 9.60 -5.05
C ALA A 138 -2.69 10.07 -5.16
N LEU A 139 -2.05 9.84 -6.30
CA LEU A 139 -0.67 10.27 -6.54
C LEU A 139 -0.53 11.79 -6.66
N THR A 140 -1.50 12.47 -7.30
CA THR A 140 -1.49 13.95 -7.39
C THR A 140 -1.63 14.59 -6.01
N ARG A 141 -2.45 14.01 -5.13
CA ARG A 141 -2.63 14.49 -3.75
C ARG A 141 -1.33 14.45 -2.92
N ARG A 142 -0.40 13.54 -3.26
CA ARG A 142 0.96 13.51 -2.68
C ARG A 142 1.78 14.75 -3.06
N SER A 143 1.54 15.33 -4.24
CA SER A 143 2.23 16.56 -4.68
C SER A 143 1.85 17.77 -3.82
N GLU A 144 0.62 17.83 -3.33
CA GLU A 144 0.15 18.96 -2.51
C GLU A 144 0.63 18.85 -1.06
N ALA A 145 0.69 17.63 -0.50
CA ALA A 145 1.15 17.40 0.88
C ALA A 145 2.68 17.48 1.06
N ALA A 146 3.44 17.65 -0.03
CA ALA A 146 4.89 17.81 -0.03
C ALA A 146 5.36 19.26 -0.19
N ARG A 147 4.43 20.22 -0.30
CA ARG A 147 4.67 21.66 -0.17
C ARG A 147 4.28 22.14 1.22
#